data_AF-A0A7C7PSQ0-F1
#
_entry.id   AF-A0A7C7PSQ0-F1
#
_cell.length_a   1.000
_cell.length_b   1.000
_cell.length_c   1.000
_cell.angle_alpha   90.00
_cell.angle_beta   90.00
_cell.angle_gamma   90.00
#
_symmetry.space_group_name_H-M   'P 1'
#
loop_
_entity.id
_entity.type
_entity.pdbx_description
1 polymer ?
#
loop_
_entity_poly.entity_id
_entity_poly.type
_entity_poly.pdbx_seq_one_letter_code
_entity_poly.pdbx_strand_id
1 'polypeptide(L)'
;MPLVTPGDSALRRLRRTVRETAPRPVGRRHAILSFTGGLVLLASPRFAAEVLAGPVLTPVRCPETECGYLYDPSFGDPDGGIPPGIAFENLPDDWECPECGTPKALW
;
A
#
# COMPACT_ATOMS: atom_id res chain seq x y z
N MET A 1 34.95 19.61 -19.30
CA MET A 1 34.35 18.37 -18.75
C MET A 1 33.37 17.83 -19.79
N PRO A 2 33.68 16.75 -20.52
CA PRO A 2 32.75 16.21 -21.52
C PRO A 2 31.62 15.45 -20.82
N LEU A 3 30.37 15.79 -21.16
CA LEU A 3 29.18 15.07 -20.74
C LEU A 3 29.14 13.74 -21.51
N VAL A 4 29.51 12.65 -20.84
CA VAL A 4 29.35 11.29 -21.35
C VAL A 4 27.85 10.98 -21.40
N THR A 5 27.27 10.94 -22.59
CA THR A 5 25.93 10.38 -22.79
C THR A 5 26.01 8.85 -22.66
N PRO A 6 25.22 8.20 -21.79
CA PRO A 6 25.16 6.75 -21.75
C PRO A 6 24.56 6.24 -23.07
N GLY A 7 25.41 5.71 -23.94
CA GLY A 7 25.05 5.25 -25.28
C GLY A 7 24.01 4.12 -25.28
N ASP A 8 23.35 3.95 -26.43
CA ASP A 8 22.33 2.94 -26.78
C ASP A 8 22.53 1.54 -26.17
N SER A 9 23.77 1.15 -25.92
CA SER A 9 24.15 -0.10 -25.26
C SER A 9 23.57 -0.26 -23.85
N ALA A 10 23.48 0.83 -23.07
CA ALA A 10 22.90 0.81 -21.72
C ALA A 10 21.37 0.60 -21.79
N LEU A 11 20.70 1.32 -22.71
CA LEU A 11 19.26 1.18 -22.93
C LEU A 11 18.89 -0.21 -23.48
N ARG A 12 19.70 -0.79 -24.37
CA ARG A 12 19.48 -2.16 -24.87
C ARG A 12 19.58 -3.21 -23.78
N ARG A 13 20.54 -3.08 -22.85
CA ARG A 13 20.66 -4.00 -21.70
C ARG A 13 19.44 -3.87 -20.79
N LEU A 14 19.05 -2.65 -20.42
CA LEU A 14 17.88 -2.39 -19.58
C LEU A 14 16.59 -2.99 -20.17
N ARG A 15 16.34 -2.77 -21.47
CA ARG A 15 15.15 -3.34 -22.15
C ARG A 15 15.14 -4.87 -22.15
N ARG A 16 16.31 -5.50 -22.26
CA ARG A 16 16.43 -6.96 -22.20
C ARG A 16 16.09 -7.49 -20.81
N THR A 17 16.64 -6.87 -19.76
CA THR A 17 16.37 -7.26 -18.38
C THR A 17 14.88 -7.13 -18.04
N VAL A 18 14.22 -6.04 -18.46
CA VAL A 18 12.77 -5.83 -18.24
C VAL A 18 11.94 -6.91 -18.94
N ARG A 19 12.32 -7.33 -20.16
CA ARG A 19 11.60 -8.40 -20.88
C ARG A 19 11.80 -9.76 -20.20
N GLU A 20 12.97 -10.01 -19.63
CA GLU A 20 13.29 -11.27 -18.95
C GLU A 20 12.59 -11.39 -17.59
N THR A 21 12.37 -10.28 -16.87
CA THR A 21 11.72 -10.27 -15.54
C THR A 21 10.21 -10.03 -15.58
N ALA A 22 9.63 -9.71 -16.74
CA ALA A 22 8.19 -9.50 -16.86
C ALA A 22 7.42 -10.81 -16.59
N PRO A 23 6.51 -10.85 -15.60
CA PRO A 23 5.68 -12.01 -15.35
C PRO A 23 4.80 -12.30 -16.58
N ARG A 24 4.77 -13.56 -17.01
CA ARG A 24 3.92 -13.99 -18.13
C ARG A 24 2.45 -13.75 -17.75
N PRO A 25 1.61 -13.21 -18.65
CA PRO A 25 0.18 -13.11 -18.38
C PRO A 25 -0.39 -14.50 -18.19
N VAL A 26 -0.91 -14.76 -16.98
CA VAL A 26 -1.62 -16.01 -16.65
C VAL A 26 -2.83 -16.13 -17.57
N GLY A 27 -2.92 -17.28 -18.24
CA GLY A 27 -3.76 -17.51 -19.40
C GLY A 27 -5.26 -17.28 -19.15
N ARG A 28 -5.89 -16.64 -20.14
CA ARG A 28 -7.32 -16.67 -20.42
C ARG A 28 -7.79 -18.12 -20.57
N ARG A 29 -8.49 -18.69 -19.58
CA ARG A 29 -9.32 -19.88 -19.78
C ARG A 29 -10.64 -19.74 -19.02
N HIS A 30 -11.70 -19.57 -19.79
CA HIS A 30 -13.09 -19.58 -19.35
C HIS A 30 -13.46 -20.98 -18.87
N ALA A 31 -13.96 -21.09 -17.63
CA ALA A 31 -14.64 -22.28 -17.13
C ALA A 31 -16.09 -21.87 -16.82
N ILE A 32 -16.99 -22.17 -17.76
CA ILE A 32 -18.44 -22.09 -17.55
C ILE A 32 -18.81 -23.34 -16.76
N LEU A 33 -19.01 -23.19 -15.45
CA LEU A 33 -19.56 -24.26 -14.61
C LEU A 33 -20.98 -23.88 -14.22
N SER A 34 -21.92 -24.59 -14.84
CA SER A 34 -23.32 -24.66 -14.48
C SER A 34 -23.45 -25.07 -13.00
N PHE A 35 -23.82 -24.14 -12.13
CA PHE A 35 -24.08 -24.45 -10.72
C PHE A 35 -25.55 -24.24 -10.39
N THR A 36 -26.20 -25.34 -10.07
CA THR A 36 -27.58 -25.46 -9.62
C THR A 36 -27.75 -24.82 -8.23
N GLY A 37 -28.20 -23.56 -8.20
CA GLY A 37 -29.28 -23.07 -7.33
C GLY A 37 -29.20 -23.11 -5.80
N GLY A 38 -28.11 -23.51 -5.14
CA GLY A 38 -28.07 -23.62 -3.65
C GLY A 38 -26.88 -22.99 -2.93
N LEU A 39 -25.79 -22.66 -3.62
CA LEU A 39 -24.51 -22.23 -3.03
C LEU A 39 -24.14 -20.78 -3.39
N VAL A 40 -25.12 -19.92 -3.65
CA VAL A 40 -24.88 -18.54 -4.18
C VAL A 40 -24.76 -17.48 -3.08
N LEU A 41 -25.17 -17.77 -1.84
CA LEU A 41 -25.05 -16.81 -0.73
C LEU A 41 -23.61 -16.65 -0.19
N LEU A 42 -22.77 -17.69 -0.25
CA LEU A 42 -21.35 -17.59 0.15
C LEU A 42 -20.39 -17.24 -1.01
N ALA A 43 -20.89 -17.26 -2.26
CA ALA A 43 -20.13 -16.92 -3.46
C ALA A 43 -20.50 -15.55 -4.03
N SER A 44 -21.11 -14.68 -3.22
CA SER A 44 -21.44 -13.32 -3.66
C SER A 44 -20.14 -12.51 -3.80
N PRO A 45 -19.80 -12.01 -5.01
CA PRO A 45 -18.58 -11.24 -5.23
C PRO A 45 -18.55 -9.92 -4.44
N ARG A 46 -19.71 -9.47 -3.92
CA ARG A 46 -19.81 -8.30 -3.03
C ARG A 46 -19.12 -8.52 -1.68
N PHE A 47 -19.39 -9.64 -0.99
CA PHE A 47 -18.80 -9.93 0.32
C PHE A 47 -17.29 -10.17 0.25
N ALA A 48 -16.80 -10.76 -0.86
CA ALA A 48 -15.36 -10.95 -1.06
C ALA A 48 -14.60 -9.65 -1.34
N ALA A 49 -15.24 -8.68 -2.02
CA ALA A 49 -14.63 -7.39 -2.31
C ALA A 49 -14.51 -6.49 -1.06
N GLU A 50 -15.51 -6.50 -0.16
CA GLU A 50 -15.47 -5.73 1.09
C GLU A 50 -14.40 -6.22 2.08
N VAL A 51 -14.10 -7.52 2.12
CA VAL A 51 -13.10 -8.09 3.05
C VAL A 51 -11.66 -7.93 2.54
N LEU A 52 -11.44 -7.79 1.23
CA LEU A 52 -10.11 -7.67 0.62
C LEU A 52 -9.63 -6.22 0.45
N ALA A 53 -10.54 -5.25 0.51
CA ALA A 53 -10.22 -3.82 0.50
C ALA A 53 -9.91 -3.32 1.92
N GLY A 54 -8.97 -4.00 2.61
CA GLY A 54 -8.49 -3.58 3.93
C GLY A 54 -8.06 -2.10 3.94
N PRO A 55 -8.03 -1.46 5.12
CA PRO A 55 -7.75 -0.03 5.23
C PRO A 55 -6.44 0.27 4.53
N VAL A 56 -6.48 1.23 3.60
CA VAL A 56 -5.30 1.66 2.87
C VAL A 56 -4.35 2.24 3.92
N LEU A 57 -3.24 1.56 4.17
CA LEU A 57 -2.18 1.96 5.10
C LEU A 57 -1.35 3.09 4.49
N THR A 58 -1.99 4.23 4.22
CA THR A 58 -1.30 5.40 3.68
C THR A 58 -0.57 6.15 4.78
N PRO A 59 0.70 6.53 4.56
CA PRO A 59 1.43 7.34 5.51
C PRO A 59 0.87 8.77 5.58
N VAL A 60 0.78 9.32 6.78
CA VAL A 60 0.19 10.65 7.07
C VAL A 60 1.26 11.56 7.65
N ARG A 61 1.38 12.77 7.11
CA ARG A 61 2.38 13.76 7.55
C ARG A 61 1.80 14.63 8.66
N CYS A 62 2.61 14.92 9.68
CA CYS A 62 2.29 15.84 10.75
C CYS A 62 1.94 17.23 10.16
N PRO A 63 0.83 17.85 10.58
CA PRO A 63 0.40 19.17 10.12
C PRO A 63 1.34 20.29 10.57
N GLU A 64 2.11 20.07 11.64
CA GLU A 64 3.09 21.03 12.14
C GLU A 64 4.24 21.18 11.13
N THR A 65 4.38 22.39 10.59
CA THR A 65 5.26 22.67 9.44
C THR A 65 6.72 22.51 9.81
N GLU A 66 7.07 22.79 11.07
CA GLU A 66 8.44 22.67 11.57
C GLU A 66 8.81 21.23 11.99
N CYS A 67 7.81 20.33 12.16
CA CYS A 67 8.05 18.95 12.57
C CYS A 67 8.36 18.03 11.38
N GLY A 68 7.46 17.95 10.41
CA GLY A 68 7.66 17.11 9.21
C GLY A 68 7.64 15.60 9.44
N TYR A 69 7.28 15.11 10.64
CA TYR A 69 7.11 13.69 10.95
C TYR A 69 6.08 13.02 10.02
N LEU A 70 6.30 11.76 9.67
CA LEU A 70 5.45 10.95 8.80
C LEU A 70 5.06 9.68 9.54
N TYR A 71 3.82 9.61 10.01
CA TYR A 71 3.27 8.39 10.56
C TYR A 71 3.06 7.37 9.45
N ASP A 72 3.77 6.25 9.49
CA ASP A 72 3.58 5.13 8.56
C ASP A 72 2.89 3.97 9.30
N PRO A 73 1.62 3.68 8.96
CA PRO A 73 0.87 2.59 9.56
C PRO A 73 1.56 1.23 9.47
N SER A 74 2.46 1.01 8.51
CA SER A 74 3.21 -0.24 8.35
C SER A 74 4.22 -0.47 9.48
N PHE A 75 4.72 0.61 10.07
CA PHE A 75 5.65 0.57 11.19
C PHE A 75 4.94 0.86 12.53
N GLY A 76 3.84 1.62 12.50
CA GLY A 76 3.17 2.08 13.71
C GLY A 76 4.00 3.15 14.44
N ASP A 77 3.87 3.20 15.75
CA ASP A 77 4.63 4.09 16.63
C ASP A 77 5.05 3.33 17.91
N PRO A 78 6.22 2.68 17.92
CA PRO A 78 6.66 1.88 19.06
C PRO A 78 6.94 2.73 20.31
N ASP A 79 7.29 4.00 20.16
CA ASP A 79 7.55 4.91 21.28
C ASP A 79 6.23 5.33 21.97
N GLY A 80 5.17 5.50 21.18
CA GLY A 80 3.79 5.70 21.65
C GLY A 80 3.02 4.42 22.01
N GLY A 81 3.64 3.24 21.87
CA GLY A 81 3.00 1.95 22.16
C GLY A 81 1.98 1.48 21.11
N ILE A 82 2.03 2.05 19.89
CA ILE A 82 1.19 1.67 18.77
C ILE A 82 1.90 0.59 17.92
N PRO A 83 1.32 -0.61 17.77
CA PRO A 83 1.90 -1.66 16.95
C PRO A 83 1.81 -1.34 15.44
N PRO A 84 2.64 -2.00 14.61
CA PRO A 84 2.52 -1.91 13.16
C PRO A 84 1.18 -2.48 12.66
N GLY A 85 0.69 -1.93 11.56
CA GLY A 85 -0.57 -2.26 10.90
C GLY A 85 -1.77 -1.42 11.34
N ILE A 86 -1.58 -0.44 12.23
CA ILE A 86 -2.65 0.44 12.70
C ILE A 86 -2.77 1.65 11.79
N ALA A 87 -3.87 1.72 11.03
CA ALA A 87 -4.20 2.91 10.24
C ALA A 87 -4.39 4.14 11.14
N PHE A 88 -4.10 5.33 10.61
CA PHE A 88 -4.16 6.59 11.36
C PHE A 88 -5.55 6.85 11.96
N GLU A 89 -6.62 6.46 11.25
CA GLU A 89 -7.99 6.62 11.72
C GLU A 89 -8.30 5.76 12.96
N ASN A 90 -7.57 4.67 13.15
CA ASN A 90 -7.74 3.74 14.27
C ASN A 90 -6.84 4.09 15.47
N LEU A 91 -6.01 5.12 15.38
CA LEU A 91 -5.22 5.58 16.51
C LEU A 91 -6.13 6.10 17.64
N PRO A 92 -5.70 6.00 18.91
CA PRO A 92 -6.38 6.64 20.02
C PRO A 92 -6.46 8.17 19.84
N ASP A 93 -7.51 8.82 20.37
CA ASP A 93 -7.68 10.27 20.26
C ASP A 93 -6.73 11.08 21.16
N ASP A 94 -6.17 10.42 22.18
CA ASP A 94 -5.10 10.90 23.04
C ASP A 94 -3.70 10.66 22.45
N TRP A 95 -3.60 10.11 21.24
CA TRP A 95 -2.31 9.99 20.56
C TRP A 95 -1.77 11.37 20.19
N GLU A 96 -0.48 11.55 20.42
CA GLU A 96 0.27 12.77 20.15
C GLU A 96 1.47 12.43 19.27
N CYS A 97 1.89 13.37 18.43
CA CYS A 97 3.07 13.20 17.60
C CYS A 97 4.32 12.95 18.48
N PRO A 98 5.07 11.85 18.29
CA PRO A 98 6.24 11.54 19.14
C PRO A 98 7.38 12.56 19.00
N GLU A 99 7.44 13.29 17.88
CA GLU A 99 8.47 14.29 17.62
C GLU A 99 8.14 15.69 18.17
N CYS A 100 6.87 16.09 18.19
CA CYS A 100 6.47 17.48 18.52
C CYS A 100 5.32 17.61 19.52
N GLY A 101 4.67 16.52 19.93
CA GLY A 101 3.55 16.53 20.87
C GLY A 101 2.24 17.07 20.30
N THR A 102 2.14 17.33 18.99
CA THR A 102 0.89 17.78 18.37
C THR A 102 -0.19 16.70 18.51
N PRO A 103 -1.35 16.99 19.13
CA PRO A 103 -2.41 16.00 19.34
C PRO A 103 -3.06 15.60 18.02
N LYS A 104 -3.52 14.34 17.93
CA LYS A 104 -4.24 13.79 16.76
C LYS A 104 -5.40 14.68 16.30
N ALA A 105 -6.05 15.42 17.19
CA ALA A 105 -7.15 16.32 16.85
C ALA A 105 -6.78 17.45 15.86
N LEU A 106 -5.49 17.74 15.68
CA LEU A 106 -5.00 18.76 14.75
C LEU A 106 -4.53 18.18 13.40
N TRP A 107 -4.53 16.86 13.25
CA TRP A 107 -4.05 16.13 12.08
C TRP A 107 -5.11 15.94 10.99
#